data_AF-A0A8S0G2Y2-F1
#
_entry.id   AF-A0A8S0G2Y2-F1
#
_cell.length_a   1.000
_cell.length_b   1.000
_cell.length_c   1.000
_cell.angle_alpha   90.00
_cell.angle_beta   90.00
_cell.angle_gamma   90.00
#
_symmetry.space_group_name_H-M   'P 1'
#
loop_
_entity.id
_entity.type
_entity.pdbx_description
1 polymer ?
#
loop_
_entity_poly.entity_id
_entity_poly.type
_entity_poly.pdbx_seq_one_letter_code
_entity_poly.pdbx_strand_id
1 'polypeptide(L)'
;MHEDVMTVTGSTLKENLDWWEHSERRQRFKQLLLDQEQINADEVIMSPQQAKARGLTSTITFPVGNIAPEGSVIKSTAIDPSMIDEQGIYYHKGVAKVYLSEKSAIYDIKHDKIKAGKMRYSGHYWRWTFRYRDGRNLPGYQCPEASVIR
;
A
#
# COMPACT_ATOMS: atom_id res chain seq x y z
N MET A 1 -7.20 4.72 20.41
CA MET A 1 -7.67 5.91 19.66
C MET A 1 -7.86 7.02 20.67
N HIS A 2 -7.45 8.26 20.37
CA HIS A 2 -7.71 9.40 21.27
C HIS A 2 -9.08 9.98 20.90
N GLU A 3 -10.09 9.75 21.74
CA GLU A 3 -11.50 10.08 21.44
C GLU A 3 -11.95 11.41 22.04
N ASP A 4 -11.14 11.99 22.93
CA ASP A 4 -11.34 13.26 23.62
C ASP A 4 -10.96 14.49 22.76
N VAL A 5 -10.48 14.27 21.54
CA VAL A 5 -10.10 15.34 20.62
C VAL A 5 -11.32 16.07 20.06
N MET A 6 -11.21 17.40 19.93
CA MET A 6 -12.25 18.23 19.31
C MET A 6 -12.32 18.02 17.80
N THR A 7 -13.53 18.10 17.24
CA THR A 7 -13.78 18.01 15.80
C THR A 7 -14.45 19.29 15.26
N VAL A 8 -14.58 19.40 13.94
CA VAL A 8 -15.22 20.54 13.27
C VAL A 8 -16.73 20.67 13.57
N THR A 9 -17.36 19.64 14.14
CA THR A 9 -18.78 19.69 14.54
C THR A 9 -19.00 20.48 15.84
N GLY A 10 -17.93 20.85 16.55
CA GLY A 10 -18.01 21.43 17.89
C GLY A 10 -18.15 20.40 19.01
N SER A 11 -18.20 19.10 18.67
CA SER A 11 -18.20 17.98 19.61
C SER A 11 -16.88 17.21 19.57
N THR A 12 -16.62 16.41 20.61
CA THR A 12 -15.52 15.46 20.67
C THR A 12 -15.70 14.33 19.65
N LEU A 13 -14.59 13.65 19.32
CA LEU A 13 -14.63 12.49 18.45
C LEU A 13 -15.50 11.36 19.04
N LYS A 14 -15.43 11.15 20.37
CA LYS A 14 -16.29 10.20 21.08
C LYS A 14 -17.78 10.47 20.84
N GLU A 15 -18.23 11.70 21.10
CA GLU A 15 -19.64 12.07 20.95
C GLU A 15 -20.15 11.86 19.51
N ASN A 16 -19.31 12.16 18.51
CA ASN A 16 -19.66 11.91 17.12
C ASN A 16 -19.77 10.41 16.80
N LEU A 17 -18.90 9.57 17.35
CA LEU A 17 -18.92 8.12 17.13
C LEU A 17 -20.12 7.46 17.81
N ASP A 18 -20.38 7.82 19.08
CA ASP A 18 -21.53 7.33 19.85
C ASP A 18 -22.85 7.71 19.14
N TRP A 19 -22.96 8.96 18.67
CA TRP A 19 -24.10 9.40 17.87
C TRP A 19 -24.24 8.62 16.56
N TRP A 20 -23.14 8.45 15.81
CA TRP A 20 -23.15 7.75 14.53
C TRP A 20 -23.59 6.29 14.66
N GLU A 21 -23.11 5.61 15.71
CA GLU A 21 -23.43 4.21 16.00
C GLU A 21 -24.94 3.97 16.11
N HIS A 22 -25.66 4.91 16.75
CA HIS A 22 -27.09 4.85 16.97
C HIS A 22 -27.94 5.62 15.95
N SER A 23 -27.32 6.23 14.93
CA SER A 23 -28.03 7.06 13.97
C SER A 23 -29.00 6.26 13.08
N GLU A 24 -30.18 6.84 12.82
CA GLU A 24 -31.17 6.28 11.88
C GLU A 24 -30.58 6.06 10.48
N ARG A 25 -29.69 6.98 10.06
CA ARG A 25 -28.99 6.88 8.77
C ARG A 25 -28.17 5.59 8.69
N ARG A 26 -27.38 5.26 9.72
CA ARG A 26 -26.57 4.04 9.72
C ARG A 26 -27.44 2.79 9.61
N GLN A 27 -28.54 2.73 10.37
CA GLN A 27 -29.47 1.61 10.32
C GLN A 27 -30.12 1.45 8.94
N ARG A 28 -30.61 2.56 8.36
CA ARG A 28 -31.23 2.56 7.03
C ARG A 28 -30.29 2.06 5.94
N PHE A 29 -29.02 2.50 5.94
CA PHE A 29 -28.06 2.08 4.91
C PHE A 29 -27.60 0.63 5.11
N LYS A 30 -27.50 0.14 6.36
CA LYS A 30 -27.27 -1.30 6.61
C LYS A 30 -28.41 -2.15 6.03
N GLN A 31 -29.66 -1.72 6.21
CA GLN A 31 -30.82 -2.42 5.66
C GLN A 31 -30.84 -2.39 4.13
N LEU A 32 -30.58 -1.23 3.52
CA LEU A 32 -30.53 -1.11 2.06
C LEU A 32 -29.47 -2.01 1.43
N LEU A 33 -28.27 -2.09 2.03
CA LEU A 33 -27.22 -2.99 1.55
C LEU A 33 -27.65 -4.45 1.61
N LEU A 34 -28.34 -4.85 2.67
CA LEU A 34 -28.87 -6.20 2.80
C LEU A 34 -29.99 -6.47 1.79
N ASP A 35 -30.95 -5.56 1.65
CA ASP A 35 -32.11 -5.76 0.77
C ASP A 35 -31.70 -5.81 -0.71
N GLN A 36 -30.82 -4.90 -1.13
CA GLN A 36 -30.44 -4.74 -2.54
C GLN A 36 -29.35 -5.72 -2.96
N GLU A 37 -28.33 -5.93 -2.13
CA GLU A 37 -27.14 -6.69 -2.51
C GLU A 37 -27.01 -8.03 -1.76
N GLN A 38 -27.88 -8.29 -0.77
CA GLN A 38 -27.81 -9.49 0.09
C GLN A 38 -26.46 -9.59 0.84
N ILE A 39 -25.82 -8.45 1.10
CA ILE A 39 -24.55 -8.37 1.81
C ILE A 39 -24.80 -7.89 3.24
N ASN A 40 -24.29 -8.63 4.21
CA ASN A 40 -24.29 -8.18 5.60
C ASN A 40 -23.20 -7.11 5.80
N ALA A 41 -23.58 -5.95 6.37
CA ALA A 41 -22.67 -4.83 6.59
C ALA A 41 -21.42 -5.18 7.43
N ASP A 42 -21.53 -6.16 8.34
CA ASP A 42 -20.40 -6.59 9.18
C ASP A 42 -19.38 -7.44 8.39
N GLU A 43 -19.71 -7.84 7.15
CA GLU A 43 -18.76 -8.45 6.21
C GLU A 43 -17.99 -7.41 5.37
N VAL A 44 -18.46 -6.16 5.37
CA VAL A 44 -17.81 -5.04 4.69
C VAL A 44 -16.96 -4.24 5.68
N ILE A 45 -17.55 -3.87 6.83
CA ILE A 45 -16.87 -3.20 7.94
C ILE A 45 -16.80 -4.18 9.10
N MET A 46 -15.69 -4.90 9.18
CA MET A 46 -15.51 -6.02 10.11
C MET A 46 -15.07 -5.55 11.49
N SER A 47 -15.45 -6.33 12.50
CA SER A 47 -14.80 -6.24 13.82
C SER A 47 -13.31 -6.60 13.73
N PRO A 48 -12.46 -6.13 14.65
CA PRO A 48 -11.05 -6.52 14.67
C PRO A 48 -10.84 -8.05 14.76
N GLN A 49 -11.71 -8.76 15.49
CA GLN A 49 -11.63 -10.22 15.58
C GLN A 49 -11.92 -10.88 14.22
N GLN A 50 -12.98 -10.46 13.53
CA GLN A 50 -13.36 -11.00 12.21
C GLN A 50 -12.31 -10.67 11.15
N ALA A 51 -11.79 -9.44 11.14
CA ALA A 51 -10.73 -9.04 10.22
C ALA A 51 -9.48 -9.92 10.36
N LYS A 52 -9.06 -10.18 11.62
CA LYS A 52 -7.94 -11.07 11.91
C LYS A 52 -8.21 -12.52 11.49
N ALA A 53 -9.41 -13.03 11.76
CA ALA A 53 -9.82 -14.38 11.36
C ALA A 53 -9.83 -14.55 9.82
N ARG A 54 -10.11 -13.47 9.07
CA ARG A 54 -10.05 -13.42 7.61
C ARG A 54 -8.64 -13.12 7.06
N GLY A 55 -7.61 -13.09 7.91
CA GLY A 55 -6.22 -12.87 7.48
C GLY A 55 -5.89 -11.44 7.05
N LEU A 56 -6.73 -10.46 7.39
CA LEU A 56 -6.42 -9.04 7.13
C LEU A 56 -5.32 -8.58 8.10
N THR A 57 -4.16 -8.20 7.57
CA THR A 57 -2.98 -7.77 8.34
C THR A 57 -2.73 -6.26 8.24
N SER A 58 -1.72 -5.73 8.94
CA SER A 58 -1.34 -4.32 8.86
C SER A 58 -1.16 -3.85 7.40
N THR A 59 -1.72 -2.68 7.09
CA THR A 59 -1.78 -2.11 5.74
C THR A 59 -0.44 -1.58 5.25
N ILE A 60 0.49 -1.24 6.15
CA ILE A 60 1.69 -0.46 5.82
C ILE A 60 2.96 -1.06 6.41
N THR A 61 4.04 -1.04 5.62
CA THR A 61 5.42 -1.35 6.04
C THR A 61 6.32 -0.18 5.62
N PHE A 62 7.34 0.12 6.44
CA PHE A 62 8.30 1.21 6.22
C PHE A 62 9.73 0.65 6.02
N PRO A 63 10.08 0.17 4.82
CA PRO A 63 11.42 -0.34 4.56
C PRO A 63 12.44 0.80 4.51
N VAL A 64 13.63 0.52 5.01
CA VAL A 64 14.82 1.37 4.91
C VAL A 64 15.97 0.58 4.31
N GLY A 65 16.82 1.25 3.53
CA GLY A 65 17.99 0.62 2.92
C GLY A 65 18.76 1.59 2.02
N ASN A 66 19.83 1.12 1.40
CA ASN A 66 20.67 1.94 0.53
C ASN A 66 19.92 2.55 -0.67
N ILE A 67 18.85 1.91 -1.18
CA ILE A 67 18.01 2.42 -2.28
C ILE A 67 17.06 3.53 -1.81
N ALA A 68 16.59 3.47 -0.56
CA ALA A 68 15.73 4.46 0.06
C ALA A 68 16.21 4.76 1.49
N PRO A 69 17.29 5.56 1.64
CA PRO A 69 17.92 5.81 2.95
C PRO A 69 16.99 6.52 3.93
N GLU A 70 16.09 7.35 3.40
CA GLU A 70 15.09 8.08 4.19
C GLU A 70 13.80 7.30 4.41
N GLY A 71 13.77 6.06 3.94
CA GLY A 71 12.61 5.18 4.03
C GLY A 71 11.75 5.19 2.78
N SER A 72 10.91 4.17 2.72
CA SER A 72 9.89 3.99 1.68
C SER A 72 8.61 3.45 2.33
N VAL A 73 7.55 3.30 1.55
CA VAL A 73 6.26 2.79 2.05
C VAL A 73 5.76 1.68 1.14
N ILE A 74 5.30 0.58 1.73
CA ILE A 74 4.68 -0.53 1.02
C ILE A 74 3.28 -0.77 1.56
N LYS A 75 2.30 -0.85 0.65
CA LYS A 75 0.96 -1.34 0.96
C LYS A 75 0.99 -2.85 1.14
N SER A 76 1.14 -3.32 2.38
CA SER A 76 1.41 -4.72 2.70
C SER A 76 0.19 -5.63 2.50
N THR A 77 -1.02 -5.10 2.67
CA THR A 77 -2.28 -5.85 2.44
C THR A 77 -2.53 -6.21 0.98
N ALA A 78 -1.79 -5.63 0.03
CA ALA A 78 -1.87 -5.97 -1.38
C ALA A 78 -0.85 -7.04 -1.80
N ILE A 79 0.01 -7.49 -0.88
CA ILE A 79 0.97 -8.57 -1.14
C ILE A 79 0.21 -9.90 -1.04
N ASP A 80 0.44 -10.78 -2.02
CA ASP A 80 -0.09 -12.15 -1.99
C ASP A 80 0.43 -12.88 -0.74
N PRO A 81 -0.46 -13.43 0.12
CA PRO A 81 -0.06 -14.13 1.34
C PRO A 81 0.90 -15.31 1.08
N SER A 82 0.84 -15.94 -0.10
CA SER A 82 1.75 -17.04 -0.47
C SER A 82 3.22 -16.60 -0.62
N MET A 83 3.47 -15.30 -0.72
CA MET A 83 4.81 -14.72 -0.83
C MET A 83 5.38 -14.28 0.53
N ILE A 84 4.64 -14.53 1.61
CA ILE A 84 5.01 -14.19 2.98
C ILE A 84 5.28 -15.50 3.73
N ASP A 85 6.42 -15.61 4.39
CA ASP A 85 6.77 -16.78 5.17
C ASP A 85 6.02 -16.85 6.52
N GLU A 86 6.25 -17.94 7.27
CA GLU A 86 5.65 -18.18 8.58
C GLU A 86 6.02 -17.12 9.63
N GLN A 87 7.13 -16.40 9.42
CA GLN A 87 7.58 -15.31 10.28
C GLN A 87 6.97 -13.96 9.88
N GLY A 88 6.16 -13.91 8.83
CA GLY A 88 5.54 -12.69 8.33
C GLY A 88 6.45 -11.87 7.42
N ILE A 89 7.56 -12.45 6.95
CA ILE A 89 8.57 -11.77 6.14
C ILE A 89 8.25 -12.00 4.66
N TYR A 90 8.22 -10.90 3.91
CA TYR A 90 8.26 -10.94 2.45
C TYR A 90 9.72 -10.79 2.02
N TYR A 91 10.23 -11.75 1.24
CA TYR A 91 11.57 -11.68 0.67
C TYR A 91 11.54 -11.82 -0.85
N HIS A 92 11.97 -10.78 -1.55
CA HIS A 92 12.14 -10.81 -2.99
C HIS A 92 13.48 -10.22 -3.41
N LYS A 93 14.23 -11.01 -4.19
CA LYS A 93 15.51 -10.63 -4.78
C LYS A 93 15.49 -10.97 -6.27
N GLY A 94 16.00 -10.05 -7.09
CA GLY A 94 16.00 -10.19 -8.54
C GLY A 94 16.77 -9.07 -9.23
N VAL A 95 16.98 -9.23 -10.53
CA VAL A 95 17.67 -8.22 -11.35
C VAL A 95 16.74 -7.03 -11.56
N ALA A 96 17.22 -5.83 -11.24
CA ALA A 96 16.45 -4.61 -11.42
C ALA A 96 16.54 -4.11 -12.87
N LYS A 97 15.37 -3.83 -13.47
CA LYS A 97 15.26 -3.05 -14.72
C LYS A 97 14.81 -1.64 -14.38
N VAL A 98 15.69 -0.69 -14.65
CA VAL A 98 15.52 0.73 -14.30
C VAL A 98 14.90 1.49 -15.47
N TYR A 99 13.89 2.29 -15.18
CA TYR A 99 13.21 3.15 -16.14
C TYR A 99 13.27 4.61 -15.69
N LEU A 100 13.60 5.48 -16.65
CA LEU A 100 13.64 6.93 -16.50
C LEU A 100 12.33 7.61 -16.96
N SER A 101 11.31 6.84 -17.28
CA SER A 101 9.97 7.39 -17.49
C SER A 101 8.94 6.29 -17.35
N GLU A 102 7.76 6.64 -16.82
CA GLU A 102 6.63 5.73 -16.79
C GLU A 102 6.25 5.25 -18.20
N LYS A 103 6.32 6.14 -19.20
CA LYS A 103 6.03 5.82 -20.60
C LYS A 103 6.90 4.70 -21.16
N SER A 104 8.22 4.77 -20.95
CA SER A 104 9.15 3.72 -21.40
C SER A 104 8.85 2.36 -20.77
N ALA A 105 8.33 2.40 -19.56
CA ALA A 105 8.14 1.25 -18.73
C ALA A 105 6.78 0.58 -18.99
N ILE A 106 5.74 1.37 -19.26
CA ILE A 106 4.47 0.88 -19.82
C ILE A 106 4.68 0.28 -21.21
N TYR A 107 5.50 0.92 -22.06
CA TYR A 107 5.81 0.40 -23.39
C TYR A 107 6.38 -1.02 -23.30
N ASP A 108 7.36 -1.24 -22.42
CA ASP A 108 7.96 -2.56 -22.25
C ASP A 108 7.00 -3.61 -21.66
N ILE A 109 6.06 -3.23 -20.79
CA ILE A 109 5.00 -4.12 -20.31
C ILE A 109 4.13 -4.57 -21.49
N LYS A 110 3.66 -3.61 -22.29
CA LYS A 110 2.73 -3.87 -23.40
C LYS A 110 3.33 -4.68 -24.55
N HIS A 111 4.66 -4.81 -24.60
CA HIS A 111 5.38 -5.55 -25.63
C HIS A 111 6.16 -6.76 -25.07
N ASP A 112 5.75 -7.27 -23.89
CA ASP A 112 6.31 -8.47 -23.25
C ASP A 112 7.85 -8.46 -23.07
N LYS A 113 8.42 -7.26 -22.89
CA LYS A 113 9.88 -7.08 -22.69
C LYS A 113 10.29 -7.23 -21.21
N ILE A 114 9.36 -7.68 -20.36
CA ILE A 114 9.53 -7.90 -18.93
C ILE A 114 9.21 -9.37 -18.63
N LYS A 115 10.12 -10.05 -17.92
CA LYS A 115 9.95 -11.44 -17.48
C LYS A 115 9.60 -11.47 -16.00
N ALA A 116 8.79 -12.46 -15.59
CA ALA A 116 8.52 -12.73 -14.18
C ALA A 116 9.84 -12.91 -13.39
N GLY A 117 9.87 -12.42 -12.15
CA GLY A 117 11.07 -12.42 -11.29
C GLY A 117 12.04 -11.26 -11.51
N LYS A 118 11.78 -10.35 -12.46
CA LYS A 118 12.52 -9.08 -12.58
C LYS A 118 11.86 -7.98 -11.77
N MET A 119 12.66 -7.21 -11.02
CA MET A 119 12.18 -6.02 -10.33
C MET A 119 12.17 -4.82 -11.26
N ARG A 120 11.12 -4.03 -11.18
CA ARG A 120 10.99 -2.80 -11.93
C ARG A 120 11.20 -1.62 -11.00
N TYR A 121 12.09 -0.72 -11.40
CA TYR A 121 12.27 0.57 -10.75
C TYR A 121 11.91 1.67 -11.75
N SER A 122 10.98 2.54 -11.41
CA SER A 122 10.59 3.69 -12.23
C SER A 122 10.77 4.94 -11.39
N GLY A 123 11.83 5.69 -11.65
CA GLY A 123 12.26 6.79 -10.79
C GLY A 123 11.81 8.16 -11.26
N HIS A 124 10.51 8.44 -11.40
CA HIS A 124 10.03 9.80 -11.69
C HIS A 124 8.63 10.02 -11.11
N TYR A 125 8.55 10.41 -9.84
CA TYR A 125 7.46 11.25 -9.28
C TYR A 125 7.71 11.63 -7.80
N TRP A 126 8.95 11.87 -7.38
CA TRP A 126 9.26 12.70 -6.20
C TRP A 126 10.57 13.41 -6.52
N ARG A 127 10.60 14.73 -6.40
CA ARG A 127 11.75 15.55 -6.80
C ARG A 127 12.92 15.34 -5.84
N TRP A 128 13.69 14.28 -6.06
CA TRP A 128 15.01 14.07 -5.48
C TRP A 128 16.05 14.64 -6.44
N THR A 129 16.60 15.82 -6.14
CA THR A 129 17.77 16.34 -6.86
C THR A 129 19.01 15.54 -6.46
N PHE A 130 19.29 14.44 -7.16
CA PHE A 130 20.64 13.89 -7.19
C PHE A 130 21.49 14.75 -8.13
N ARG A 131 22.37 15.61 -7.59
CA ARG A 131 23.49 16.15 -8.37
C ARG A 131 24.57 15.07 -8.46
N TYR A 132 24.76 14.52 -9.65
CA TYR A 132 25.96 13.76 -9.97
C TYR A 132 27.16 14.72 -10.00
N ARG A 133 28.28 14.32 -9.38
CA ARG A 133 29.54 15.10 -9.35
C ARG A 133 30.28 15.11 -10.71
N ASP A 134 29.74 14.42 -11.69
CA ASP A 134 30.25 14.24 -13.04
C ASP A 134 29.02 14.33 -13.96
N GLY A 135 28.94 15.38 -14.78
CA GLY A 135 27.77 15.72 -15.60
C GLY A 135 27.50 14.79 -16.79
N ARG A 136 27.59 13.47 -16.63
CA ARG A 136 27.35 12.51 -17.71
C ARG A 136 26.08 11.69 -17.50
N ASN A 137 25.17 11.80 -18.47
CA ASN A 137 24.09 10.85 -18.69
C ASN A 137 24.69 9.55 -19.25
N LEU A 138 24.60 8.45 -18.50
CA LEU A 138 24.89 7.12 -19.02
C LEU A 138 23.58 6.34 -19.24
N PRO A 139 23.30 5.86 -20.47
CA PRO A 139 22.14 5.02 -20.71
C PRO A 139 22.40 3.62 -20.14
N GLY A 140 21.48 3.13 -19.30
CA GLY A 140 21.39 1.71 -19.00
C GLY A 140 22.18 1.20 -17.79
N TYR A 141 22.11 1.88 -16.64
CA TYR A 141 22.53 1.24 -15.39
C TYR A 141 21.49 0.20 -14.95
N GLN A 142 21.87 -1.07 -15.05
CA GLN A 142 21.20 -2.19 -14.41
C GLN A 142 21.70 -2.24 -12.96
N CYS A 143 20.84 -1.89 -12.00
CA CYS A 143 21.19 -2.05 -10.59
C CYS A 143 21.30 -3.56 -10.33
N PRO A 144 22.46 -4.08 -9.89
CA PRO A 144 22.72 -5.50 -9.93
C PRO A 144 21.76 -6.27 -9.01
N GLU A 145 21.39 -5.70 -7.86
CA GLU A 145 20.50 -6.35 -6.89
C GLU A 145 19.71 -5.30 -6.08
N ALA A 146 18.42 -5.55 -5.89
CA ALA A 146 17.61 -4.88 -4.89
C ALA A 146 16.96 -5.95 -3.98
N SER A 147 16.76 -5.62 -2.71
CA SER A 147 16.05 -6.48 -1.77
C SER A 147 15.06 -5.64 -1.01
N VAL A 148 13.81 -6.08 -0.95
CA VAL A 148 12.78 -5.49 -0.11
C VAL A 148 12.47 -6.51 0.97
N ILE A 149 12.73 -6.12 2.22
CA ILE A 149 12.50 -6.95 3.40
C ILE A 149 11.47 -6.21 4.26
N ARG A 150 10.45 -6.95 4.71
CA ARG A 150 9.56 -6.55 5.79
C ARG A 150 10.10 -7.05 7.11
#